data_AF-A0A093ZZZ8-F1
#
_entry.id   AF-A0A093ZZZ8-F1
#
_cell.length_a   1.000
_cell.length_b   1.000
_cell.length_c   1.000
_cell.angle_alpha   90.00
_cell.angle_beta   90.00
_cell.angle_gamma   90.00
#
_symmetry.space_group_name_H-M   'P 1'
#
loop_
_entity.id
_entity.type
_entity.pdbx_description
1 polymer ?
#
loop_
_entity_poly.entity_id
_entity_poly.type
_entity_poly.pdbx_seq_one_letter_code
_entity_poly.pdbx_strand_id
1 'polypeptide(L)'
;MTVDERNGDVVVVRDDAIYYYEIDGRGPCFAYDGPKSLVKCYEEYLAIVTPPQTTSNAKSSTLRRFGGSQAEDLFNTSTFTVLDTELQIVAHSESMVSQIQTLLDLWGDLYALTLEGKIFRYHEKTLDQRLEIFYQRNLYIYAINLAQKSGLDAQQQNVIFRKYGEHLYQKGDYDGAMQQYLKAIDSTEPSQVIRKYLDSQRIHNLIEYLEELHEHHKATADHTTLLLNCYAKLKDIDKLEKFIKSPGDLKFDLDTAISMCRQGGYYDQAAYLATKHGEHEIVVDILIEDSKKYGEALKYICRLDPESAYPNLMKYARVLLENCPKDTTKVFIDYYTGKYHPVLEVVVAETPQPEAGYAQNAAQAVQNLANRIPVPFRSDTPATQVDINPAINDVINLGDGTSTPTIPTYIPPRPRTAFSSFVDHSNDFITFLEACLAKDDVSESDKVDLYTTLFEMYLHKANEDDGHDREEWEAKAKTLIEGKDIPIDTSNVLLLSHLANFKDGSILVREQAGL
;
A
#
# COMPACT_ATOMS: atom_id res chain seq x y z
N MET A 1 -13.05 -0.25 -60.64
CA MET A 1 -11.67 -0.26 -60.12
C MET A 1 -11.21 1.18 -59.97
N THR A 2 -10.44 1.49 -58.95
CA THR A 2 -9.85 2.81 -58.72
C THR A 2 -8.47 2.62 -58.09
N VAL A 3 -7.65 3.66 -58.06
CA VAL A 3 -6.32 3.63 -57.45
C VAL A 3 -6.35 4.56 -56.26
N ASP A 4 -5.88 4.08 -55.12
CA ASP A 4 -5.63 4.93 -53.97
C ASP A 4 -4.34 5.71 -54.21
N GLU A 5 -4.45 7.03 -54.33
CA GLU A 5 -3.33 7.91 -54.65
C GLU A 5 -2.30 8.01 -53.51
N ARG A 6 -2.67 7.60 -52.28
CA ARG A 6 -1.77 7.66 -51.12
C ARG A 6 -0.77 6.51 -51.08
N ASN A 7 -1.28 5.29 -51.23
CA ASN A 7 -0.48 4.07 -51.09
C ASN A 7 -0.09 3.47 -52.45
N GLY A 8 -0.73 3.90 -53.53
CA GLY A 8 -0.56 3.30 -54.86
C GLY A 8 -1.33 1.99 -55.04
N ASP A 9 -2.17 1.63 -54.07
CA ASP A 9 -2.93 0.38 -54.06
C ASP A 9 -4.07 0.43 -55.07
N VAL A 10 -4.27 -0.68 -55.78
CA VAL A 10 -5.37 -0.81 -56.75
C VAL A 10 -6.58 -1.41 -56.04
N VAL A 11 -7.66 -0.64 -55.96
CA VAL A 11 -8.92 -1.06 -55.35
C VAL A 11 -9.85 -1.62 -56.43
N VAL A 12 -10.14 -2.91 -56.33
CA VAL A 12 -11.05 -3.63 -57.22
C VAL A 12 -12.32 -3.97 -56.46
N VAL A 13 -13.40 -3.30 -56.85
CA VAL A 13 -14.73 -3.49 -56.30
C VAL A 13 -15.50 -4.48 -57.16
N ARG A 14 -16.03 -5.53 -56.55
CA ARG A 14 -16.90 -6.56 -57.15
C ARG A 14 -18.16 -6.71 -56.34
N ASP A 15 -19.20 -7.32 -56.91
CA ASP A 15 -20.51 -7.43 -56.25
C ASP A 15 -20.45 -8.08 -54.86
N ASP A 16 -19.51 -9.00 -54.62
CA ASP A 16 -19.28 -9.68 -53.35
C ASP A 16 -18.41 -8.89 -52.34
N ALA A 17 -17.33 -8.26 -52.81
CA ALA A 17 -16.34 -7.64 -51.93
C ALA A 17 -15.49 -6.55 -52.60
N ILE A 18 -14.77 -5.82 -51.75
CA ILE A 18 -13.78 -4.80 -52.12
C ILE A 18 -12.39 -5.41 -51.86
N TYR A 19 -11.60 -5.52 -52.92
CA TYR A 19 -10.26 -6.10 -52.88
C TYR A 19 -9.20 -5.03 -53.06
N TYR A 20 -8.22 -4.98 -52.16
CA TYR A 20 -7.01 -4.18 -52.32
C TYR A 20 -5.91 -5.03 -52.95
N TYR A 21 -5.18 -4.45 -53.90
CA TYR A 21 -4.00 -5.05 -54.51
C TYR A 21 -2.83 -4.10 -54.31
N GLU A 22 -1.84 -4.60 -53.58
CA GLU A 22 -0.58 -3.92 -53.32
C GLU A 22 0.45 -4.31 -54.40
N ILE A 23 1.57 -3.61 -54.45
CA ILE A 23 2.67 -3.92 -55.39
C ILE A 23 3.21 -5.34 -55.17
N ASP A 24 3.20 -5.81 -53.92
CA ASP A 24 3.70 -7.13 -53.51
C ASP A 24 2.64 -8.25 -53.59
N GLY A 25 1.38 -7.93 -53.94
CA GLY A 25 0.36 -8.95 -54.18
C GLY A 25 -1.06 -8.58 -53.73
N ARG A 26 -1.80 -9.58 -53.23
CA ARG A 26 -3.17 -9.38 -52.74
C ARG A 26 -3.13 -8.78 -51.34
N GLY A 27 -3.70 -7.59 -51.19
CA GLY A 27 -3.87 -6.88 -49.92
C GLY A 27 -5.19 -7.25 -49.22
N PRO A 28 -5.65 -6.41 -48.27
CA PRO A 28 -6.86 -6.66 -47.49
C PRO A 28 -8.13 -6.73 -48.34
N CYS A 29 -9.11 -7.50 -47.85
CA CYS A 29 -10.40 -7.68 -48.51
C CYS A 29 -11.53 -7.34 -47.53
N PHE A 30 -12.46 -6.49 -47.97
CA PHE A 30 -13.63 -6.09 -47.18
C PHE A 30 -14.91 -6.63 -47.82
N ALA A 31 -15.69 -7.39 -47.04
CA ALA A 31 -16.98 -7.90 -47.49
C ALA A 31 -17.99 -6.74 -47.56
N TYR A 32 -18.50 -6.47 -48.77
CA TYR A 32 -19.54 -5.48 -48.99
C TYR A 32 -20.39 -5.96 -50.16
N ASP A 33 -21.51 -6.60 -49.84
CA ASP A 33 -22.38 -7.26 -50.81
C ASP A 33 -23.35 -6.27 -51.46
N GLY A 34 -23.52 -6.40 -52.78
CA GLY A 34 -24.47 -5.61 -53.56
C GLY A 34 -23.89 -5.15 -54.91
N PRO A 35 -24.76 -4.82 -55.88
CA PRO A 35 -24.32 -4.33 -57.18
C PRO A 35 -23.58 -3.01 -57.02
N LYS A 36 -22.44 -2.83 -57.69
CA LYS A 36 -21.62 -1.60 -57.57
C LYS A 36 -21.31 -1.03 -58.95
N SER A 37 -21.77 0.19 -59.21
CA SER A 37 -21.64 0.83 -60.52
C SER A 37 -20.40 1.73 -60.62
N LEU A 38 -20.10 2.45 -59.54
CA LEU A 38 -18.99 3.40 -59.51
C LEU A 38 -18.24 3.30 -58.17
N VAL A 39 -16.92 3.46 -58.24
CA VAL A 39 -16.05 3.57 -57.07
C VAL A 39 -15.02 4.67 -57.30
N LYS A 40 -14.76 5.46 -56.26
CA LYS A 40 -13.74 6.51 -56.24
C LYS A 40 -13.09 6.55 -54.85
N CYS A 41 -11.76 6.55 -54.80
CA CYS A 41 -11.02 6.87 -53.57
C CYS A 41 -11.05 8.39 -53.36
N TYR A 42 -11.32 8.81 -52.12
CA TYR A 42 -11.29 10.19 -51.67
C TYR A 42 -10.59 10.22 -50.32
N GLU A 43 -9.35 10.72 -50.27
CA GLU A 43 -8.49 10.70 -49.10
C GLU A 43 -8.43 9.32 -48.40
N GLU A 44 -9.06 9.16 -47.23
CA GLU A 44 -9.15 7.90 -46.45
C GLU A 44 -10.42 7.10 -46.71
N TYR A 45 -11.31 7.66 -47.51
CA TYR A 45 -12.64 7.14 -47.75
C TYR A 45 -12.76 6.50 -49.12
N LEU A 46 -13.58 5.46 -49.19
CA LEU A 46 -13.98 4.82 -50.42
C LEU A 46 -15.44 5.17 -50.71
N ALA A 47 -15.66 5.97 -51.74
CA ALA A 47 -16.98 6.34 -52.20
C ALA A 47 -17.49 5.31 -53.21
N ILE A 48 -18.64 4.72 -52.94
CA ILE A 48 -19.28 3.67 -53.73
C ILE A 48 -20.68 4.14 -54.12
N VAL A 49 -21.02 3.95 -55.40
CA VAL A 49 -22.38 4.12 -55.91
C VAL A 49 -22.95 2.74 -56.19
N THR A 50 -24.08 2.46 -55.56
CA THR A 50 -24.88 1.26 -55.78
C THR A 50 -26.06 1.65 -56.66
N PRO A 51 -26.18 1.07 -57.87
CA PRO A 51 -27.31 1.34 -58.74
C PRO A 51 -28.60 0.77 -58.13
N PRO A 52 -29.77 1.29 -58.54
CA PRO A 52 -31.04 0.73 -58.10
C PRO A 52 -31.12 -0.76 -58.45
N GLN A 53 -31.62 -1.58 -57.53
CA GLN A 53 -31.83 -2.98 -57.79
C GLN A 53 -32.95 -3.14 -58.82
N THR A 54 -32.59 -3.23 -60.10
CA THR A 54 -33.52 -3.69 -61.13
C THR A 54 -33.79 -5.16 -60.84
N THR A 55 -34.93 -5.46 -60.22
CA THR A 55 -35.32 -6.83 -59.90
C THR A 55 -35.45 -7.66 -61.18
N SER A 56 -34.39 -8.36 -61.58
CA SER A 56 -34.48 -9.44 -62.57
C SER A 56 -34.61 -10.82 -61.91
N ASN A 57 -34.67 -10.91 -60.58
CA ASN A 57 -34.78 -12.20 -59.87
C ASN A 57 -35.57 -12.18 -58.54
N ALA A 58 -36.73 -11.52 -58.50
CA ALA A 58 -37.66 -11.66 -57.36
C ALA A 58 -38.82 -12.60 -57.72
N LYS A 59 -38.70 -13.87 -57.32
CA LYS A 59 -39.84 -14.77 -57.20
C LYS A 59 -40.86 -14.14 -56.25
N SER A 60 -42.05 -13.82 -56.77
CA SER A 60 -43.34 -13.69 -56.09
C SER A 60 -43.32 -13.21 -54.64
N SER A 61 -43.55 -11.91 -54.41
CA SER A 61 -44.23 -11.45 -53.19
C SER A 61 -45.60 -10.87 -53.56
N THR A 62 -46.63 -11.44 -52.94
CA THR A 62 -48.07 -11.22 -53.13
C THR A 62 -48.55 -9.80 -52.79
N LEU A 63 -47.63 -8.86 -52.54
CA LEU A 63 -47.91 -7.48 -52.14
C LEU A 63 -47.97 -6.48 -53.30
N ARG A 64 -47.57 -6.88 -54.52
CA ARG A 64 -47.44 -5.96 -55.67
C ARG A 64 -48.74 -5.67 -56.44
N ARG A 65 -49.90 -6.16 -55.99
CA ARG A 65 -51.16 -6.03 -56.75
C ARG A 65 -51.96 -4.74 -56.43
N PHE A 66 -51.45 -3.84 -55.59
CA PHE A 66 -52.22 -2.67 -55.13
C PHE A 66 -51.52 -1.29 -55.28
N GLY A 67 -50.30 -1.23 -55.82
CA GLY A 67 -49.56 0.04 -56.00
C GLY A 67 -49.24 0.28 -57.46
N GLY A 68 -49.78 1.36 -58.04
CA GLY A 68 -49.45 1.78 -59.41
C GLY A 68 -48.01 2.28 -59.56
N SER A 69 -47.66 2.63 -60.81
CA SER A 69 -46.36 3.11 -61.33
C SER A 69 -45.50 4.04 -60.45
N GLN A 70 -46.07 4.70 -59.42
CA GLN A 70 -45.31 5.54 -58.48
C GLN A 70 -44.53 4.73 -57.43
N ALA A 71 -44.81 3.43 -57.25
CA ALA A 71 -44.01 2.57 -56.39
C ALA A 71 -42.66 2.22 -57.02
N GLU A 72 -42.54 2.18 -58.35
CA GLU A 72 -41.28 1.85 -59.03
C GLU A 72 -40.21 2.95 -58.85
N ASP A 73 -40.60 4.23 -58.82
CA ASP A 73 -39.67 5.36 -58.59
C ASP A 73 -39.07 5.37 -57.18
N LEU A 74 -39.77 4.80 -56.19
CA LEU A 74 -39.25 4.64 -54.81
C LEU A 74 -38.23 3.50 -54.71
N PHE A 75 -38.33 2.49 -55.59
CA PHE A 75 -37.40 1.35 -55.65
C PHE A 75 -36.24 1.58 -56.62
N ASN A 76 -36.31 2.60 -57.49
CA ASN A 76 -35.26 2.99 -58.42
C ASN A 76 -34.32 4.07 -57.85
N THR A 77 -34.07 4.05 -56.55
CA THR A 77 -33.11 4.96 -55.92
C THR A 77 -31.69 4.38 -55.98
N SER A 78 -30.73 5.14 -56.50
CA SER A 78 -29.31 4.81 -56.36
C SER A 78 -28.83 5.21 -54.98
N THR A 79 -28.10 4.34 -54.29
CA THR A 79 -27.52 4.68 -52.99
C THR A 79 -26.07 5.10 -53.16
N PHE A 80 -25.74 6.26 -52.59
CA PHE A 80 -24.38 6.74 -52.45
C PHE A 80 -23.89 6.38 -51.05
N THR A 81 -22.77 5.67 -50.96
CA THR A 81 -22.20 5.23 -49.70
C THR A 81 -20.73 5.58 -49.64
N VAL A 82 -20.32 6.25 -48.57
CA VAL A 82 -18.92 6.55 -48.26
C VAL A 82 -18.49 5.64 -47.13
N LEU A 83 -17.48 4.82 -47.39
CA LEU A 83 -16.90 3.87 -46.45
C LEU A 83 -15.56 4.38 -45.94
N ASP A 84 -15.35 4.27 -44.64
CA ASP A 84 -14.02 4.38 -44.04
C ASP A 84 -13.46 2.97 -43.93
N THR A 85 -12.45 2.66 -44.74
CA THR A 85 -11.93 1.30 -44.86
C THR A 85 -11.02 0.90 -43.71
N GLU A 86 -10.46 1.88 -43.00
CA GLU A 86 -9.60 1.63 -41.85
C GLU A 86 -10.41 1.44 -40.57
N LEU A 87 -11.38 2.33 -40.32
CA LEU A 87 -12.29 2.18 -39.17
C LEU A 87 -13.39 1.13 -39.41
N GLN A 88 -13.49 0.60 -40.63
CA GLN A 88 -14.51 -0.37 -41.06
C GLN A 88 -15.95 0.13 -40.81
N ILE A 89 -16.19 1.42 -41.03
CA ILE A 89 -17.50 2.04 -40.80
C ILE A 89 -18.07 2.63 -42.08
N VAL A 90 -19.40 2.68 -42.14
CA VAL A 90 -20.11 3.49 -43.13
C VAL A 90 -20.15 4.94 -42.64
N ALA A 91 -19.30 5.79 -43.20
CA ALA A 91 -19.19 7.20 -42.82
C ALA A 91 -20.44 7.99 -43.24
N HIS A 92 -20.95 7.73 -44.44
CA HIS A 92 -22.16 8.36 -44.96
C HIS A 92 -22.92 7.42 -45.89
N SER A 93 -24.26 7.49 -45.85
CA SER A 93 -25.11 6.78 -46.80
C SER A 93 -26.33 7.63 -47.11
N GLU A 94 -26.58 7.85 -48.39
CA GLU A 94 -27.69 8.65 -48.89
C GLU A 94 -28.39 7.93 -50.05
N SER A 95 -29.71 7.86 -50.01
CA SER A 95 -30.53 7.35 -51.11
C SER A 95 -30.92 8.49 -52.04
N MET A 96 -30.51 8.41 -53.31
CA MET A 96 -30.77 9.42 -54.32
C MET A 96 -31.76 8.91 -55.37
N VAL A 97 -32.70 9.77 -55.77
CA VAL A 97 -33.68 9.47 -56.82
C VAL A 97 -33.04 9.46 -58.21
N SER A 98 -32.03 10.32 -58.42
CA SER A 98 -31.31 10.43 -59.69
C SER A 98 -29.98 9.68 -59.62
N GLN A 99 -29.65 8.94 -60.68
CA GLN A 99 -28.38 8.19 -60.77
C GLN A 99 -27.18 9.13 -60.82
N ILE A 100 -26.12 8.76 -60.11
CA ILE A 100 -24.84 9.46 -60.14
C ILE A 100 -24.09 9.06 -61.40
N GLN A 101 -23.75 10.05 -62.23
CA GLN A 101 -22.98 9.86 -63.46
C GLN A 101 -21.49 9.74 -63.17
N THR A 102 -20.96 10.65 -62.34
CA THR A 102 -19.53 10.72 -62.01
C THR A 102 -19.29 11.26 -60.61
N LEU A 103 -18.20 10.81 -59.99
CA LEU A 103 -17.66 11.35 -58.74
C LEU A 103 -16.37 12.10 -59.05
N LEU A 104 -16.25 13.33 -58.56
CA LEU A 104 -15.12 14.22 -58.80
C LEU A 104 -14.54 14.65 -57.46
N ASP A 105 -13.22 14.58 -57.34
CA ASP A 105 -12.50 15.18 -56.23
C ASP A 105 -11.95 16.52 -56.73
N LEU A 106 -12.42 17.62 -56.16
CA LEU A 106 -12.03 18.97 -56.53
C LEU A 106 -11.85 19.81 -55.27
N TRP A 107 -10.73 20.52 -55.16
CA TRP A 107 -10.47 21.45 -54.05
C TRP A 107 -10.59 20.86 -52.64
N GLY A 108 -10.34 19.55 -52.48
CA GLY A 108 -10.44 18.86 -51.19
C GLY A 108 -11.89 18.63 -50.74
N ASP A 109 -12.82 18.55 -51.70
CA ASP A 109 -14.22 18.18 -51.50
C ASP A 109 -14.61 17.12 -52.52
N LEU A 110 -15.49 16.20 -52.11
CA LEU A 110 -16.05 15.18 -53.00
C LEU A 110 -17.35 15.68 -53.62
N TYR A 111 -17.41 15.75 -54.94
CA TYR A 111 -18.58 16.17 -55.69
C TYR A 111 -19.23 14.99 -56.42
N ALA A 112 -20.54 14.82 -56.25
CA ALA A 112 -21.34 13.85 -57.01
C ALA A 112 -22.20 14.58 -58.05
N LEU A 113 -21.98 14.26 -59.33
CA LEU A 113 -22.78 14.78 -60.44
C LEU A 113 -23.86 13.76 -60.80
N THR A 114 -25.13 14.17 -60.75
CA THR A 114 -26.25 13.34 -61.19
C THR A 114 -26.59 13.52 -62.66
N LEU A 115 -27.32 12.57 -63.25
CA LEU A 115 -27.81 12.65 -64.63
C LEU A 115 -28.74 13.85 -64.87
N GLU A 116 -29.41 14.35 -63.84
CA GLU A 116 -30.23 15.58 -63.88
C GLU A 116 -29.40 16.87 -63.93
N GLY A 117 -28.06 16.79 -63.87
CA GLY A 117 -27.18 17.96 -63.82
C GLY A 117 -27.12 18.64 -62.46
N LYS A 118 -27.61 18.01 -61.38
CA LYS A 118 -27.43 18.49 -60.00
C LYS A 118 -26.07 18.03 -59.48
N ILE A 119 -25.41 18.91 -58.73
CA ILE A 119 -24.12 18.64 -58.10
C ILE A 119 -24.30 18.66 -56.60
N PHE A 120 -23.93 17.57 -55.94
CA PHE A 120 -23.86 17.47 -54.49
C PHE A 120 -22.41 17.63 -54.05
N ARG A 121 -22.19 18.41 -53.00
CA ARG A 121 -20.87 18.62 -52.40
C ARG A 121 -20.82 17.94 -51.04
N TYR A 122 -19.89 17.02 -50.88
CA TYR A 122 -19.58 16.32 -49.65
C TYR A 122 -18.26 16.84 -49.10
N HIS A 123 -18.33 17.46 -47.92
CA HIS A 123 -17.18 17.99 -47.21
C HIS A 123 -16.91 17.12 -45.98
N GLU A 124 -15.64 16.83 -45.71
CA GLU A 124 -15.26 16.12 -44.51
C GLU A 124 -15.53 16.97 -43.25
N LYS A 125 -16.04 16.31 -42.20
CA LYS A 125 -16.25 16.96 -40.90
C LYS A 125 -14.96 16.99 -40.10
N THR A 126 -14.79 18.04 -39.29
CA THR A 126 -13.65 18.14 -38.37
C THR A 126 -13.61 16.98 -37.36
N LEU A 127 -12.42 16.66 -36.85
CA LEU A 127 -12.23 15.57 -35.88
C LEU A 127 -13.15 15.69 -34.66
N ASP A 128 -13.32 16.90 -34.12
CA ASP A 128 -14.22 17.13 -32.98
C ASP A 128 -15.68 16.77 -33.31
N GLN A 129 -16.17 17.15 -34.49
CA GLN A 129 -17.51 16.81 -34.93
C GLN A 129 -17.68 15.30 -35.18
N ARG A 130 -16.64 14.64 -35.72
CA ARG A 130 -16.63 13.18 -35.90
C ARG A 130 -16.71 12.46 -34.53
N LEU A 131 -15.93 12.92 -33.55
CA LEU A 131 -15.98 12.40 -32.18
C LEU A 131 -17.34 12.64 -31.51
N GLU A 132 -17.94 13.82 -31.68
CA GLU A 132 -19.29 14.12 -31.19
C GLU A 132 -20.35 13.17 -31.77
N ILE A 133 -20.28 12.85 -33.07
CA ILE A 133 -21.18 11.88 -33.69
C ILE A 133 -21.01 10.50 -33.08
N PHE A 134 -19.78 10.07 -32.79
CA PHE A 134 -19.53 8.81 -32.11
C PHE A 134 -20.07 8.80 -30.67
N TYR A 135 -19.93 9.91 -29.93
CA TYR A 135 -20.49 10.05 -28.59
C TYR A 135 -22.02 9.98 -28.61
N GLN A 136 -22.68 10.68 -29.54
CA GLN A 136 -24.14 10.65 -29.68
C GLN A 136 -24.67 9.24 -30.01
N ARG A 137 -23.91 8.45 -30.77
CA ARG A 137 -24.26 7.07 -31.15
C ARG A 137 -23.74 6.01 -30.17
N ASN A 138 -23.07 6.41 -29.10
CA ASN A 138 -22.43 5.52 -28.12
C ASN A 138 -21.35 4.58 -28.71
N LEU A 139 -20.69 4.99 -29.79
CA LEU A 139 -19.66 4.23 -30.52
C LEU A 139 -18.24 4.56 -30.01
N TYR A 140 -18.02 4.39 -28.71
CA TYR A 140 -16.77 4.82 -28.05
C TYR A 140 -15.52 4.05 -28.49
N ILE A 141 -15.63 2.77 -28.84
CA ILE A 141 -14.49 1.97 -29.33
C ILE A 141 -13.94 2.58 -30.63
N TYR A 142 -14.83 2.98 -31.54
CA TYR A 142 -14.46 3.65 -32.78
C TYR A 142 -13.90 5.06 -32.53
N ALA A 143 -14.42 5.78 -31.52
CA ALA A 143 -13.85 7.06 -31.10
C ALA A 143 -12.40 6.92 -30.59
N ILE A 144 -12.09 5.85 -29.84
CA ILE A 144 -10.73 5.56 -29.37
C ILE A 144 -9.82 5.22 -30.56
N ASN A 145 -10.27 4.37 -31.48
CA ASN A 145 -9.50 4.03 -32.68
C ASN A 145 -9.23 5.27 -33.55
N LEU A 146 -10.23 6.14 -33.74
CA LEU A 146 -10.06 7.41 -34.45
C LEU A 146 -9.04 8.31 -33.74
N ALA A 147 -9.08 8.36 -32.40
CA ALA A 147 -8.17 9.19 -31.62
C ALA A 147 -6.71 8.71 -31.67
N GLN A 148 -6.50 7.40 -31.61
CA GLN A 148 -5.18 6.79 -31.77
C GLN A 148 -4.62 7.02 -33.17
N LYS A 149 -5.46 6.84 -34.21
CA LYS A 149 -5.08 7.09 -35.61
C LYS A 149 -4.68 8.56 -35.85
N SER A 150 -5.45 9.48 -35.30
CA SER A 150 -5.22 10.92 -35.47
C SER A 150 -4.04 11.44 -34.64
N GLY A 151 -3.39 10.60 -33.84
CA GLY A 151 -2.29 11.00 -32.96
C GLY A 151 -2.68 12.03 -31.90
N LEU A 152 -3.94 12.00 -31.45
CA LEU A 152 -4.45 12.93 -30.42
C LEU A 152 -3.64 12.77 -29.13
N ASP A 153 -3.43 13.89 -28.42
CA ASP A 153 -2.63 13.90 -27.19
C ASP A 153 -3.21 12.98 -26.11
N ALA A 154 -2.35 12.43 -25.26
CA ALA A 154 -2.75 11.47 -24.21
C ALA A 154 -3.85 12.04 -23.30
N GLN A 155 -3.81 13.35 -23.04
CA GLN A 155 -4.85 14.03 -22.27
C GLN A 155 -6.22 14.00 -22.95
N GLN A 156 -6.27 14.21 -24.26
CA GLN A 156 -7.52 14.18 -25.03
C GLN A 156 -8.04 12.75 -25.14
N GLN A 157 -7.17 11.75 -25.32
CA GLN A 157 -7.53 10.33 -25.27
C GLN A 157 -8.14 9.94 -23.91
N ASN A 158 -7.57 10.43 -22.81
CA ASN A 158 -8.08 10.17 -21.46
C ASN A 158 -9.50 10.71 -21.24
N VAL A 159 -9.87 11.82 -21.88
CA VAL A 159 -11.26 12.31 -21.87
C VAL A 159 -12.21 11.35 -22.57
N ILE A 160 -11.78 10.71 -23.67
CA ILE A 160 -12.56 9.69 -24.39
C ILE A 160 -12.78 8.47 -23.49
N PHE A 161 -11.72 7.96 -22.86
CA PHE A 161 -11.79 6.85 -21.91
C PHE A 161 -12.72 7.15 -20.73
N ARG A 162 -12.68 8.37 -20.19
CA ARG A 162 -13.59 8.81 -19.12
C ARG A 162 -15.05 8.77 -19.56
N LYS A 163 -15.38 9.32 -20.74
CA LYS A 163 -16.74 9.30 -21.29
C LYS A 163 -17.21 7.87 -21.56
N TYR A 164 -16.30 7.01 -22.04
CA TYR A 164 -16.59 5.61 -22.28
C TYR A 164 -16.88 4.84 -20.98
N GLY A 165 -16.06 5.05 -19.94
CA GLY A 165 -16.27 4.49 -18.61
C GLY A 165 -17.59 4.94 -17.99
N GLU A 166 -18.01 6.19 -18.20
CA GLU A 166 -19.31 6.68 -17.73
C GLU A 166 -20.49 6.01 -18.44
N HIS A 167 -20.41 5.83 -19.76
CA HIS A 167 -21.44 5.11 -20.51
C HIS A 167 -21.52 3.63 -20.09
N LEU A 168 -20.38 2.96 -19.88
CA LEU A 168 -20.35 1.58 -19.38
C LEU A 168 -20.93 1.47 -17.97
N TYR A 169 -20.63 2.44 -17.10
CA TYR A 169 -21.20 2.51 -15.76
C TYR A 169 -22.73 2.65 -15.79
N GLN A 170 -23.27 3.48 -16.68
CA GLN A 170 -24.72 3.63 -16.88
C GLN A 170 -25.37 2.36 -17.44
N LYS A 171 -24.64 1.59 -18.26
CA LYS A 171 -25.06 0.30 -18.81
C LYS A 171 -25.08 -0.81 -17.76
N GLY A 172 -24.41 -0.62 -16.62
CA GLY A 172 -24.30 -1.61 -15.54
C GLY A 172 -23.08 -2.53 -15.65
N ASP A 173 -22.16 -2.27 -16.59
CA ASP A 173 -20.89 -2.98 -16.73
C ASP A 173 -19.81 -2.22 -15.94
N TYR A 174 -19.73 -2.55 -14.65
CA TYR A 174 -18.87 -1.85 -13.69
C TYR A 174 -17.39 -2.25 -13.80
N ASP A 175 -17.13 -3.50 -14.15
CA ASP A 175 -15.77 -4.02 -14.30
C ASP A 175 -15.14 -3.45 -15.57
N GLY A 176 -15.89 -3.48 -16.68
CA GLY A 176 -15.47 -2.84 -17.92
C GLY A 176 -15.28 -1.33 -17.75
N ALA A 177 -16.17 -0.65 -17.01
CA ALA A 177 -16.03 0.76 -16.70
C ALA A 177 -14.75 1.06 -15.89
N MET A 178 -14.41 0.21 -14.91
CA MET A 178 -13.22 0.40 -14.08
C MET A 178 -11.93 0.35 -14.91
N GLN A 179 -11.81 -0.61 -15.82
CA GLN A 179 -10.66 -0.70 -16.72
C GLN A 179 -10.46 0.55 -17.58
N GLN A 180 -11.54 1.24 -17.94
CA GLN A 180 -11.45 2.51 -18.67
C GLN A 180 -11.06 3.68 -17.77
N TYR A 181 -11.56 3.72 -16.53
CA TYR A 181 -11.12 4.71 -15.54
C TYR A 181 -9.64 4.56 -15.19
N LEU A 182 -9.14 3.31 -15.15
CA LEU A 182 -7.73 2.99 -14.95
C LEU A 182 -6.85 3.62 -16.04
N LYS A 183 -7.24 3.45 -17.30
CA LYS A 183 -6.52 4.07 -18.43
C LYS A 183 -6.61 5.59 -18.42
N ALA A 184 -7.63 6.15 -17.77
CA ALA A 184 -7.90 7.59 -17.72
C ALA A 184 -7.44 8.26 -16.39
N ILE A 185 -6.55 7.64 -15.61
CA ILE A 185 -6.13 8.14 -14.28
C ILE A 185 -5.58 9.57 -14.35
N ASP A 186 -4.91 9.96 -15.43
CA ASP A 186 -4.28 11.29 -15.51
C ASP A 186 -5.27 12.44 -15.65
N SER A 187 -6.47 12.21 -16.18
CA SER A 187 -7.47 13.25 -16.43
C SER A 187 -8.71 13.15 -15.52
N THR A 188 -8.87 12.04 -14.81
CA THR A 188 -10.07 11.77 -14.00
C THR A 188 -9.82 12.14 -12.55
N GLU A 189 -10.74 12.89 -11.94
CA GLU A 189 -10.68 13.19 -10.51
C GLU A 189 -10.92 11.90 -9.69
N PRO A 190 -9.95 11.45 -8.87
CA PRO A 190 -10.09 10.21 -8.10
C PRO A 190 -11.29 10.21 -7.16
N SER A 191 -11.63 11.37 -6.59
CA SER A 191 -12.77 11.56 -5.69
C SER A 191 -14.11 11.17 -6.34
N GLN A 192 -14.30 11.45 -7.64
CA GLN A 192 -15.54 11.13 -8.34
C GLN A 192 -15.70 9.63 -8.55
N VAL A 193 -14.61 8.95 -8.92
CA VAL A 193 -14.59 7.49 -9.10
C VAL A 193 -14.81 6.81 -7.76
N ILE A 194 -14.06 7.20 -6.72
CA ILE A 194 -14.20 6.64 -5.38
C ILE A 194 -15.64 6.75 -4.86
N ARG A 195 -16.29 7.91 -5.04
CA ARG A 195 -17.68 8.10 -4.61
C ARG A 195 -18.69 7.21 -5.36
N LYS A 196 -18.41 6.85 -6.61
CA LYS A 196 -19.23 5.93 -7.41
C LYS A 196 -19.05 4.46 -7.01
N TYR A 197 -17.91 4.08 -6.43
CA TYR A 197 -17.54 2.70 -6.12
C TYR A 197 -17.44 2.39 -4.62
N LEU A 198 -17.89 3.29 -3.75
CA LEU A 198 -17.88 3.09 -2.29
C LEU A 198 -18.87 2.03 -1.78
N ASP A 199 -19.74 1.51 -2.66
CA ASP A 199 -20.69 0.46 -2.33
C ASP A 199 -19.99 -0.85 -1.94
N SER A 200 -20.49 -1.50 -0.89
CA SER A 200 -19.85 -2.70 -0.33
C SER A 200 -19.76 -3.89 -1.29
N GLN A 201 -20.56 -3.90 -2.36
CA GLN A 201 -20.54 -4.94 -3.39
C GLN A 201 -19.39 -4.77 -4.40
N ARG A 202 -18.78 -3.57 -4.48
CA ARG A 202 -17.79 -3.21 -5.50
C ARG A 202 -16.43 -2.82 -4.92
N ILE A 203 -16.17 -3.24 -3.68
CA ILE A 203 -14.92 -2.93 -2.97
C ILE A 203 -13.70 -3.46 -3.77
N HIS A 204 -13.82 -4.59 -4.45
CA HIS A 204 -12.74 -5.12 -5.29
C HIS A 204 -12.31 -4.14 -6.39
N ASN A 205 -13.27 -3.60 -7.14
CA ASN A 205 -12.98 -2.62 -8.21
C ASN A 205 -12.39 -1.34 -7.62
N LEU A 206 -12.86 -0.93 -6.44
CA LEU A 206 -12.30 0.23 -5.74
C LEU A 206 -10.85 -0.01 -5.30
N ILE A 207 -10.51 -1.23 -4.87
CA ILE A 207 -9.14 -1.60 -4.51
C ILE A 207 -8.23 -1.54 -5.73
N GLU A 208 -8.64 -2.15 -6.85
CA GLU A 208 -7.84 -2.08 -8.09
C GLU A 208 -7.56 -0.63 -8.51
N TYR A 209 -8.57 0.23 -8.41
CA TYR A 209 -8.41 1.66 -8.71
C TYR A 209 -7.43 2.36 -7.75
N LEU A 210 -7.50 2.06 -6.46
CA LEU A 210 -6.64 2.66 -5.44
C LEU A 210 -5.21 2.11 -5.45
N GLU A 211 -5.02 0.84 -5.77
CA GLU A 211 -3.70 0.20 -5.97
C GLU A 211 -2.95 0.92 -7.11
N GLU A 212 -3.59 1.08 -8.26
CA GLU A 212 -3.00 1.77 -9.41
C GLU A 212 -2.79 3.27 -9.16
N LEU A 213 -3.69 3.93 -8.45
CA LEU A 213 -3.48 5.31 -8.01
C LEU A 213 -2.22 5.45 -7.14
N HIS A 214 -1.94 4.43 -6.31
CA HIS A 214 -0.77 4.37 -5.46
C HIS A 214 0.51 4.08 -6.25
N GLU A 215 0.49 3.14 -7.20
CA GLU A 215 1.61 2.84 -8.10
C GLU A 215 2.02 4.07 -8.93
N HIS A 216 1.05 4.88 -9.35
CA HIS A 216 1.31 6.13 -10.07
C HIS A 216 1.75 7.30 -9.17
N HIS A 217 1.95 7.09 -7.87
CA HIS A 217 2.33 8.12 -6.87
C HIS A 217 1.40 9.36 -6.83
N LYS A 218 0.15 9.21 -7.28
CA LYS A 218 -0.89 10.26 -7.23
C LYS A 218 -1.80 10.13 -6.02
N ALA A 219 -1.59 9.11 -5.19
CA ALA A 219 -2.35 8.89 -3.98
C ALA A 219 -2.10 9.99 -2.94
N THR A 220 -3.18 10.55 -2.42
CA THR A 220 -3.17 11.39 -1.22
C THR A 220 -3.29 10.50 0.02
N ALA A 221 -3.08 11.09 1.19
CA ALA A 221 -3.22 10.38 2.46
C ALA A 221 -4.59 9.75 2.67
N ASP A 222 -5.63 10.47 2.28
CA ASP A 222 -7.01 9.99 2.35
C ASP A 222 -7.23 8.76 1.48
N HIS A 223 -6.61 8.71 0.29
CA HIS A 223 -6.72 7.57 -0.63
C HIS A 223 -6.00 6.33 -0.09
N THR A 224 -4.83 6.50 0.51
CA THR A 224 -4.10 5.39 1.15
C THR A 224 -4.81 4.87 2.40
N THR A 225 -5.39 5.75 3.23
CA THR A 225 -6.18 5.33 4.40
C THR A 225 -7.46 4.62 3.97
N LEU A 226 -8.10 5.08 2.88
CA LEU A 226 -9.26 4.39 2.32
C LEU A 226 -8.90 3.00 1.77
N LEU A 227 -7.76 2.87 1.09
CA LEU A 227 -7.25 1.58 0.61
C LEU A 227 -7.02 0.61 1.78
N LEU A 228 -6.40 1.11 2.87
CA LEU A 228 -6.21 0.35 4.10
C LEU A 228 -7.54 -0.11 4.71
N ASN A 229 -8.53 0.79 4.78
CA ASN A 229 -9.87 0.46 5.26
C ASN A 229 -10.52 -0.64 4.39
N CYS A 230 -10.35 -0.56 3.07
CA CYS A 230 -10.86 -1.55 2.14
C CYS A 230 -10.22 -2.94 2.37
N TYR A 231 -8.90 -3.00 2.58
CA TYR A 231 -8.21 -4.26 2.93
C TYR A 231 -8.69 -4.83 4.26
N ALA A 232 -8.80 -3.99 5.29
CA ALA A 232 -9.29 -4.40 6.60
C ALA A 232 -10.70 -5.02 6.52
N LYS A 233 -11.57 -4.44 5.67
CA LYS A 233 -12.95 -4.91 5.44
C LYS A 233 -13.03 -6.20 4.64
N LEU A 234 -12.16 -6.39 3.64
CA LEU A 234 -12.09 -7.64 2.86
C LEU A 234 -11.36 -8.79 3.56
N LYS A 235 -10.65 -8.50 4.66
CA LYS A 235 -9.82 -9.46 5.40
C LYS A 235 -8.69 -10.08 4.57
N ASP A 236 -8.14 -9.31 3.63
CA ASP A 236 -6.97 -9.72 2.86
C ASP A 236 -5.69 -9.41 3.65
N ILE A 237 -5.23 -10.40 4.42
CA ILE A 237 -4.09 -10.27 5.34
C ILE A 237 -2.77 -10.16 4.55
N ASP A 238 -2.64 -10.91 3.46
CA ASP A 238 -1.40 -10.98 2.69
C ASP A 238 -1.13 -9.68 1.94
N LYS A 239 -2.17 -9.08 1.33
CA LYS A 239 -2.03 -7.78 0.68
C LYS A 239 -1.79 -6.66 1.69
N LEU A 240 -2.49 -6.68 2.82
CA LEU A 240 -2.29 -5.73 3.90
C LEU A 240 -0.84 -5.78 4.44
N GLU A 241 -0.32 -6.98 4.68
CA GLU A 241 1.03 -7.17 5.17
C GLU A 241 2.08 -6.73 4.15
N LYS A 242 1.91 -7.07 2.87
CA LYS A 242 2.78 -6.59 1.78
C LYS A 242 2.74 -5.07 1.68
N PHE A 243 1.57 -4.46 1.81
CA PHE A 243 1.40 -3.01 1.77
C PHE A 243 2.13 -2.34 2.94
N ILE A 244 1.96 -2.84 4.17
CA ILE A 244 2.61 -2.30 5.37
C ILE A 244 4.13 -2.52 5.36
N LYS A 245 4.60 -3.68 4.87
CA LYS A 245 6.03 -4.01 4.77
C LYS A 245 6.72 -3.30 3.61
N SER A 246 5.98 -2.88 2.59
CA SER A 246 6.57 -2.11 1.49
C SER A 246 7.12 -0.77 2.00
N PRO A 247 8.43 -0.49 1.82
CA PRO A 247 9.04 0.76 2.25
C PRO A 247 8.75 1.86 1.22
N GLY A 248 7.50 2.30 1.17
CA GLY A 248 7.09 3.51 0.45
C GLY A 248 7.07 4.73 1.38
N ASP A 249 7.21 5.93 0.82
CA ASP A 249 6.93 7.22 1.49
C ASP A 249 5.42 7.30 1.77
N LEU A 250 5.02 6.55 2.80
CA LEU A 250 3.66 6.25 3.17
C LEU A 250 3.07 7.47 3.88
N LYS A 251 2.44 8.36 3.13
CA LYS A 251 1.68 9.48 3.66
C LYS A 251 0.30 9.01 4.11
N PHE A 252 0.15 8.14 5.10
CA PHE A 252 -1.19 7.82 5.65
C PHE A 252 -1.38 8.42 7.04
N ASP A 253 -2.65 8.56 7.45
CA ASP A 253 -3.00 8.96 8.81
C ASP A 253 -2.80 7.78 9.78
N LEU A 254 -1.72 7.83 10.55
CA LEU A 254 -1.22 6.76 11.41
C LEU A 254 -2.21 6.37 12.50
N ASP A 255 -2.81 7.36 13.16
CA ASP A 255 -3.74 7.14 14.27
C ASP A 255 -5.00 6.42 13.77
N THR A 256 -5.52 6.87 12.63
CA THR A 256 -6.66 6.24 11.98
C THR A 256 -6.32 4.83 11.51
N ALA A 257 -5.15 4.63 10.91
CA ALA A 257 -4.69 3.32 10.44
C ALA A 257 -4.57 2.30 11.59
N ILE A 258 -3.93 2.69 12.70
CA ILE A 258 -3.75 1.83 13.87
C ILE A 258 -5.13 1.52 14.50
N SER A 259 -5.98 2.52 14.67
CA SER A 259 -7.34 2.34 15.22
C SER A 259 -8.18 1.38 14.36
N MET A 260 -8.10 1.52 13.02
CA MET A 260 -8.79 0.61 12.10
C MET A 260 -8.24 -0.81 12.17
N CYS A 261 -6.93 -0.99 12.25
CA CYS A 261 -6.32 -2.31 12.42
C CYS A 261 -6.76 -2.97 13.75
N ARG A 262 -6.83 -2.20 14.85
CA ARG A 262 -7.35 -2.66 16.15
C ARG A 262 -8.82 -3.09 16.05
N GLN A 263 -9.67 -2.28 15.43
CA GLN A 263 -11.09 -2.61 15.20
C GLN A 263 -11.27 -3.83 14.29
N GLY A 264 -10.36 -4.02 13.32
CA GLY A 264 -10.34 -5.16 12.42
C GLY A 264 -9.83 -6.46 13.05
N GLY A 265 -9.26 -6.41 14.26
CA GLY A 265 -8.64 -7.54 14.94
C GLY A 265 -7.23 -7.89 14.44
N TYR A 266 -6.57 -6.99 13.69
CA TYR A 266 -5.23 -7.17 13.14
C TYR A 266 -4.17 -6.61 14.08
N TYR A 267 -4.06 -7.20 15.27
CA TYR A 267 -3.22 -6.66 16.34
C TYR A 267 -1.73 -6.71 16.05
N ASP A 268 -1.25 -7.78 15.39
CA ASP A 268 0.18 -7.95 15.06
C ASP A 268 0.63 -6.91 14.02
N GLN A 269 -0.22 -6.62 13.02
CA GLN A 269 0.03 -5.60 12.01
C GLN A 269 -0.03 -4.19 12.60
N ALA A 270 -1.00 -3.93 13.50
CA ALA A 270 -1.11 -2.66 14.21
C ALA A 270 0.14 -2.40 15.07
N ALA A 271 0.63 -3.42 15.78
CA ALA A 271 1.86 -3.34 16.56
C ALA A 271 3.08 -3.08 15.65
N TYR A 272 3.20 -3.77 14.52
CA TYR A 272 4.28 -3.52 13.56
C TYR A 272 4.25 -2.08 13.00
N LEU A 273 3.07 -1.55 12.71
CA LEU A 273 2.91 -0.18 12.24
C LEU A 273 3.34 0.84 13.32
N ALA A 274 2.85 0.66 14.54
CA ALA A 274 3.15 1.56 15.65
C ALA A 274 4.65 1.51 16.06
N THR A 275 5.27 0.32 16.01
CA THR A 275 6.73 0.18 16.25
C THR A 275 7.58 0.91 15.21
N LYS A 276 7.22 0.82 13.92
CA LYS A 276 7.95 1.50 12.84
C LYS A 276 7.92 3.03 12.96
N HIS A 277 6.84 3.57 13.52
CA HIS A 277 6.63 5.01 13.64
C HIS A 277 7.00 5.60 15.02
N GLY A 278 7.46 4.77 15.96
CA GLY A 278 7.94 5.23 17.28
C GLY A 278 6.85 5.45 18.32
N GLU A 279 5.61 5.05 18.06
CA GLU A 279 4.48 5.18 19.00
C GLU A 279 4.50 4.02 20.01
N HIS A 280 5.45 4.06 20.94
CA HIS A 280 5.71 2.96 21.87
C HIS A 280 4.59 2.70 22.87
N GLU A 281 3.85 3.74 23.29
CA GLU A 281 2.72 3.60 24.21
C GLU A 281 1.60 2.76 23.59
N ILE A 282 1.24 3.06 22.34
CA ILE A 282 0.18 2.38 21.61
C ILE A 282 0.55 0.91 21.37
N VAL A 283 1.82 0.60 21.11
CA VAL A 283 2.29 -0.80 20.97
C VAL A 283 2.06 -1.59 22.26
N VAL A 284 2.43 -1.03 23.40
CA VAL A 284 2.27 -1.70 24.70
C VAL A 284 0.79 -1.86 25.03
N ASP A 285 -0.03 -0.84 24.79
CA ASP A 285 -1.48 -0.89 24.94
C ASP A 285 -2.09 -2.04 24.10
N ILE A 286 -1.71 -2.17 22.81
CA ILE A 286 -2.19 -3.25 21.91
C ILE A 286 -1.75 -4.63 22.39
N LEU A 287 -0.50 -4.78 22.82
CA LEU A 287 0.03 -6.08 23.23
C LEU A 287 -0.58 -6.58 24.55
N ILE A 288 -0.88 -5.67 25.48
CA ILE A 288 -1.40 -5.98 26.82
C ILE A 288 -2.92 -6.09 26.83
N GLU A 289 -3.64 -5.12 26.27
CA GLU A 289 -5.11 -5.05 26.34
C GLU A 289 -5.78 -5.94 25.29
N ASP A 290 -5.32 -5.86 24.04
CA ASP A 290 -5.98 -6.53 22.92
C ASP A 290 -5.42 -7.95 22.68
N SER A 291 -4.09 -8.08 22.60
CA SER A 291 -3.44 -9.35 22.23
C SER A 291 -3.18 -10.28 23.42
N LYS A 292 -3.18 -9.75 24.66
CA LYS A 292 -2.84 -10.46 25.90
C LYS A 292 -1.49 -11.22 25.84
N LYS A 293 -0.56 -10.74 25.03
CA LYS A 293 0.78 -11.32 24.87
C LYS A 293 1.74 -10.65 25.85
N TYR A 294 1.56 -10.91 27.14
CA TYR A 294 2.31 -10.25 28.22
C TYR A 294 3.84 -10.45 28.12
N GLY A 295 4.29 -11.63 27.69
CA GLY A 295 5.71 -11.92 27.51
C GLY A 295 6.37 -11.14 26.36
N GLU A 296 5.66 -10.94 25.25
CA GLU A 296 6.15 -10.12 24.13
C GLU A 296 6.12 -8.63 24.50
N ALA A 297 5.08 -8.17 25.19
CA ALA A 297 5.00 -6.81 25.72
C ALA A 297 6.18 -6.48 26.64
N LEU A 298 6.53 -7.39 27.55
CA LEU A 298 7.66 -7.21 28.47
C LEU A 298 8.99 -7.18 27.72
N LYS A 299 9.20 -8.08 26.76
CA LYS A 299 10.39 -8.05 25.88
C LYS A 299 10.46 -6.76 25.07
N TYR A 300 9.33 -6.23 24.62
CA TYR A 300 9.27 -4.98 23.88
C TYR A 300 9.58 -3.78 24.78
N ILE A 301 9.02 -3.71 25.98
CA ILE A 301 9.36 -2.69 26.98
C ILE A 301 10.87 -2.72 27.25
N CYS A 302 11.44 -3.91 27.43
CA CYS A 302 12.89 -4.11 27.60
C CYS A 302 13.74 -3.65 26.41
N ARG A 303 13.18 -3.41 25.22
CA ARG A 303 13.91 -2.86 24.06
C ARG A 303 13.89 -1.33 24.01
N LEU A 304 12.95 -0.71 24.73
CA LEU A 304 12.78 0.74 24.72
C LEU A 304 13.86 1.44 25.55
N ASP A 305 14.12 2.69 25.17
CA ASP A 305 14.98 3.58 25.95
C ASP A 305 14.40 3.80 27.37
N PRO A 306 15.25 4.00 28.38
CA PRO A 306 14.82 4.12 29.77
C PRO A 306 13.70 5.17 29.97
N GLU A 307 13.78 6.31 29.29
CA GLU A 307 12.80 7.39 29.39
C GLU A 307 11.40 6.98 28.90
N SER A 308 11.31 6.21 27.81
CA SER A 308 10.04 5.71 27.25
C SER A 308 9.57 4.42 27.91
N ALA A 309 10.47 3.64 28.51
CA ALA A 309 10.13 2.40 29.20
C ALA A 309 9.40 2.67 30.53
N TYR A 310 9.82 3.68 31.31
CA TYR A 310 9.25 3.97 32.62
C TYR A 310 7.72 4.24 32.65
N PRO A 311 7.15 5.14 31.82
CA PRO A 311 5.71 5.40 31.85
C PRO A 311 4.90 4.16 31.46
N ASN A 312 5.36 3.41 30.47
CA ASN A 312 4.72 2.17 30.02
C ASN A 312 4.80 1.06 31.07
N LEU A 313 5.96 0.89 31.70
CA LEU A 313 6.19 -0.07 32.77
C LEU A 313 5.29 0.25 33.97
N MET A 314 5.15 1.52 34.36
CA MET A 314 4.32 1.94 35.49
C MET A 314 2.83 1.80 35.23
N LYS A 315 2.35 2.20 34.04
CA LYS A 315 0.93 2.08 33.67
C LYS A 315 0.46 0.63 33.72
N TYR A 316 1.30 -0.30 33.27
CA TYR A 316 0.95 -1.72 33.15
C TYR A 316 1.57 -2.64 34.20
N ALA A 317 2.23 -2.07 35.22
CA ALA A 317 2.98 -2.82 36.23
C ALA A 317 2.15 -3.92 36.90
N ARG A 318 0.91 -3.60 37.31
CA ARG A 318 0.01 -4.54 37.99
C ARG A 318 -0.38 -5.70 37.09
N VAL A 319 -0.77 -5.40 35.85
CA VAL A 319 -1.19 -6.41 34.86
C VAL A 319 -0.03 -7.34 34.49
N LEU A 320 1.18 -6.79 34.38
CA LEU A 320 2.40 -7.56 34.11
C LEU A 320 2.82 -8.41 35.31
N LEU A 321 2.69 -7.91 36.54
CA LEU A 321 2.99 -8.67 37.76
C LEU A 321 1.98 -9.80 38.00
N GLU A 322 0.70 -9.62 37.68
CA GLU A 322 -0.32 -10.66 37.78
C GLU A 322 -0.05 -11.83 36.82
N ASN A 323 0.38 -11.55 35.59
CA ASN A 323 0.55 -12.58 34.56
C ASN A 323 1.98 -13.12 34.45
N CYS A 324 2.99 -12.30 34.74
CA CYS A 324 4.42 -12.61 34.60
C CYS A 324 5.24 -12.04 35.78
N PRO A 325 5.00 -12.50 37.02
CA PRO A 325 5.60 -11.91 38.22
C PRO A 325 7.13 -11.94 38.20
N LYS A 326 7.72 -13.12 37.99
CA LYS A 326 9.18 -13.32 38.08
C LYS A 326 9.98 -12.49 37.09
N ASP A 327 9.51 -12.39 35.85
CA ASP A 327 10.24 -11.67 34.81
C ASP A 327 10.01 -10.16 34.90
N THR A 328 8.80 -9.73 35.30
CA THR A 328 8.52 -8.32 35.59
C THR A 328 9.36 -7.83 36.76
N THR A 329 9.44 -8.60 37.85
CA THR A 329 10.27 -8.27 39.02
C THR A 329 11.74 -8.09 38.64
N LYS A 330 12.29 -8.92 37.75
CA LYS A 330 13.66 -8.75 37.25
C LYS A 330 13.84 -7.44 36.49
N VAL A 331 12.89 -7.10 35.61
CA VAL A 331 12.94 -5.82 34.86
C VAL A 331 12.86 -4.63 35.81
N PHE A 332 12.00 -4.70 36.84
CA PHE A 332 11.96 -3.69 37.89
C PHE A 332 13.29 -3.60 38.64
N ILE A 333 13.89 -4.73 39.03
CA ILE A 333 15.21 -4.74 39.68
C ILE A 333 16.26 -4.09 38.78
N ASP A 334 16.33 -4.48 37.51
CA ASP A 334 17.32 -3.94 36.57
C ASP A 334 17.11 -2.44 36.35
N TYR A 335 15.85 -1.99 36.23
CA TYR A 335 15.48 -0.58 36.05
C TYR A 335 15.78 0.28 37.28
N TYR A 336 15.53 -0.21 38.49
CA TYR A 336 15.78 0.56 39.71
C TYR A 336 17.24 0.48 40.17
N THR A 337 17.96 -0.60 39.82
CA THR A 337 19.38 -0.75 40.20
C THR A 337 20.33 0.00 39.26
N GLY A 338 19.86 0.55 38.13
CA GLY A 338 20.73 1.22 37.15
C GLY A 338 21.36 0.25 36.14
N LYS A 339 20.92 -1.00 36.10
CA LYS A 339 21.46 -2.08 35.25
C LYS A 339 20.58 -2.37 34.04
N TYR A 340 19.53 -1.59 33.83
CA TYR A 340 18.66 -1.76 32.68
C TYR A 340 19.41 -1.41 31.40
N HIS A 341 19.49 -2.39 30.50
CA HIS A 341 20.02 -2.22 29.16
C HIS A 341 18.89 -2.58 28.19
N PRO A 342 18.63 -1.74 27.18
CA PRO A 342 17.76 -2.12 26.08
C PRO A 342 18.23 -3.46 25.52
N VAL A 343 17.42 -4.51 25.67
CA VAL A 343 17.74 -5.84 25.17
C VAL A 343 17.58 -5.79 23.65
N LEU A 344 18.63 -5.37 22.96
CA LEU A 344 18.74 -5.48 21.50
C LEU A 344 18.74 -6.97 21.16
N GLU A 345 17.57 -7.52 20.85
CA GLU A 345 17.48 -8.85 20.26
C GLU A 345 18.20 -8.77 18.91
N VAL A 346 19.43 -9.29 18.87
CA VAL A 346 20.11 -9.60 17.63
C VAL A 346 19.23 -10.63 16.94
N VAL A 347 18.45 -10.20 15.95
CA VAL A 347 17.84 -11.10 14.98
C VAL A 347 19.01 -11.86 14.38
N VAL A 348 19.19 -13.11 14.80
CA VAL A 348 20.10 -14.03 14.14
C VAL A 348 19.50 -14.21 12.75
N ALA A 349 20.02 -13.44 11.79
CA ALA A 349 19.80 -13.73 10.39
C ALA A 349 20.29 -15.16 10.18
N GLU A 350 19.36 -16.10 9.98
CA GLU A 350 19.69 -17.41 9.45
C GLU A 350 20.42 -17.18 8.13
N THR A 351 21.73 -17.33 8.18
CA THR A 351 22.57 -17.36 6.99
C THR A 351 22.12 -18.61 6.22
N PRO A 352 21.67 -18.49 4.96
CA PRO A 352 21.45 -19.66 4.15
C PRO A 352 22.76 -20.44 4.07
N GLN A 353 22.74 -21.71 4.46
CA GLN A 353 23.90 -22.58 4.29
C GLN A 353 24.31 -22.56 2.81
N PRO A 354 25.57 -22.21 2.47
CA PRO A 354 26.01 -22.28 1.09
C PRO A 354 26.17 -23.74 0.69
N GLU A 355 25.24 -24.23 -0.13
CA GLU A 355 25.42 -25.46 -0.90
C GLU A 355 26.68 -25.32 -1.78
N ALA A 356 27.64 -26.21 -1.54
CA ALA A 356 28.86 -26.30 -2.32
C ALA A 356 28.52 -26.69 -3.77
N GLY A 357 28.84 -25.84 -4.76
CA GLY A 357 28.75 -26.29 -6.15
C GLY A 357 29.05 -25.33 -7.30
N TYR A 358 28.97 -24.00 -7.16
CA TYR A 358 28.96 -23.13 -8.35
C TYR A 358 29.93 -21.95 -8.37
N ALA A 359 30.90 -21.88 -7.46
CA ALA A 359 31.84 -20.74 -7.36
C ALA A 359 33.23 -20.97 -7.99
N GLN A 360 33.46 -22.03 -8.78
CA GLN A 360 34.77 -22.30 -9.38
C GLN A 360 34.94 -21.85 -10.84
N ASN A 361 33.86 -21.51 -11.55
CA ASN A 361 33.94 -21.19 -12.99
C ASN A 361 33.95 -19.69 -13.31
N ALA A 362 33.62 -18.80 -12.36
CA ALA A 362 33.64 -17.35 -12.59
C ALA A 362 35.05 -16.73 -12.40
N ALA A 363 35.90 -17.33 -11.56
CA ALA A 363 37.26 -16.82 -11.30
C ALA A 363 38.25 -17.06 -12.46
N GLN A 364 38.06 -18.13 -13.23
CA GLN A 364 38.97 -18.48 -14.35
C GLN A 364 38.66 -17.73 -15.66
N ALA A 365 37.48 -17.14 -15.81
CA ALA A 365 37.13 -16.34 -16.99
C ALA A 365 37.76 -14.93 -16.94
N VAL A 366 37.88 -14.34 -15.74
CA VAL A 366 38.40 -12.98 -15.56
C VAL A 366 39.93 -12.92 -15.67
N GLN A 367 40.64 -13.99 -15.30
CA GLN A 367 42.10 -14.07 -15.38
C GLN A 367 42.64 -14.26 -16.81
N ASN A 368 41.85 -14.82 -17.73
CA ASN A 368 42.25 -15.02 -19.13
C ASN A 368 42.00 -13.78 -20.02
N LEU A 369 41.20 -12.81 -19.58
CA LEU A 369 40.97 -11.54 -20.27
C LEU A 369 42.03 -10.46 -19.96
N ALA A 370 42.75 -10.60 -18.85
CA ALA A 370 43.77 -9.63 -18.41
C ALA A 370 45.11 -9.72 -19.17
N ASN A 371 45.36 -10.77 -19.96
CA ASN A 371 46.64 -11.02 -20.64
C ASN A 371 46.67 -10.63 -22.14
N ARG A 372 45.76 -9.77 -22.62
CA ARG A 372 45.70 -9.40 -24.06
C ARG A 372 45.64 -7.91 -24.41
N ILE A 373 46.02 -7.01 -23.50
CA ILE A 373 46.10 -5.59 -23.82
C ILE A 373 47.49 -5.04 -23.43
N PRO A 374 48.38 -4.74 -24.38
CA PRO A 374 49.62 -4.03 -24.10
C PRO A 374 49.39 -2.53 -24.24
N VAL A 375 49.51 -1.77 -23.14
CA VAL A 375 49.68 -0.31 -23.20
C VAL A 375 50.80 0.15 -22.27
N PRO A 376 51.69 1.07 -22.69
CA PRO A 376 52.86 1.46 -21.91
C PRO A 376 52.54 2.53 -20.86
N PHE A 377 53.24 2.41 -19.74
CA PHE A 377 53.23 3.26 -18.57
C PHE A 377 53.81 4.66 -18.84
N ARG A 378 53.17 5.74 -18.32
CA ARG A 378 53.89 6.94 -17.84
C ARG A 378 53.08 7.67 -16.76
N SER A 379 53.78 7.99 -15.69
CA SER A 379 53.39 8.62 -14.42
C SER A 379 52.88 10.06 -14.55
N ASP A 380 52.01 10.50 -13.62
CA ASP A 380 52.30 11.59 -12.67
C ASP A 380 51.15 11.73 -11.64
N THR A 381 51.51 11.72 -10.35
CA THR A 381 50.72 12.13 -9.17
C THR A 381 50.80 13.67 -9.00
N PRO A 382 49.91 14.40 -8.27
CA PRO A 382 49.35 14.01 -6.97
C PRO A 382 47.89 14.39 -6.67
N ALA A 383 47.44 13.80 -5.57
CA ALA A 383 46.10 13.89 -4.98
C ALA A 383 45.74 15.30 -4.48
N THR A 384 44.48 15.68 -4.72
CA THR A 384 43.74 16.67 -3.92
C THR A 384 42.29 16.19 -3.84
N GLN A 385 41.88 15.69 -2.67
CA GLN A 385 40.48 15.45 -2.34
C GLN A 385 39.84 16.77 -1.90
N VAL A 386 38.68 17.10 -2.45
CA VAL A 386 37.76 18.11 -1.94
C VAL A 386 36.35 17.53 -1.94
N ASP A 387 35.72 17.62 -0.78
CA ASP A 387 34.40 17.13 -0.38
C ASP A 387 33.22 17.63 -1.23
N ILE A 388 32.23 16.75 -1.41
CA ILE A 388 30.81 17.13 -1.43
C ILE A 388 30.01 16.07 -0.67
N ASN A 389 29.57 16.42 0.55
CA ASN A 389 28.48 15.76 1.28
C ASN A 389 27.11 16.08 0.62
N PRO A 390 26.16 15.14 0.70
CA PRO A 390 24.88 15.49 1.28
C PRO A 390 24.48 14.50 2.39
N ALA A 391 24.04 15.09 3.50
CA ALA A 391 23.59 14.44 4.71
C ALA A 391 22.21 13.77 4.54
N ILE A 392 22.10 12.52 5.00
CA ILE A 392 20.92 11.99 5.70
C ILE A 392 21.47 11.11 6.83
N ASN A 393 21.25 11.55 8.07
CA ASN A 393 21.56 10.82 9.29
C ASN A 393 20.54 9.70 9.49
N ASP A 394 21.04 8.47 9.63
CA ASP A 394 20.70 7.52 10.70
C ASP A 394 21.07 6.10 10.26
N VAL A 395 22.38 5.85 10.20
CA VAL A 395 22.94 4.51 10.29
C VAL A 395 24.12 4.62 11.24
N ILE A 396 23.92 4.24 12.50
CA ILE A 396 25.01 4.04 13.44
C ILE A 396 25.81 2.84 12.93
N ASN A 397 26.96 3.14 12.32
CA ASN A 397 28.01 2.20 11.98
C ASN A 397 28.44 1.42 13.23
N LEU A 398 28.30 0.09 13.20
CA LEU A 398 29.03 -0.82 14.07
C LEU A 398 30.28 -1.28 13.32
N GLY A 399 31.40 -0.64 13.63
CA GLY A 399 32.72 -0.99 13.13
C GLY A 399 33.80 -0.42 14.04
N ASP A 400 34.05 -1.06 15.18
CA ASP A 400 35.36 -1.61 15.51
C ASP A 400 35.31 -2.31 16.87
N GLY A 401 35.98 -3.45 16.94
CA GLY A 401 36.22 -4.14 18.20
C GLY A 401 36.96 -3.23 19.17
N THR A 402 36.66 -3.41 20.46
CA THR A 402 37.14 -2.65 21.64
C THR A 402 36.26 -1.44 22.02
N SER A 403 35.05 -1.70 22.51
CA SER A 403 34.33 -0.75 23.36
C SER A 403 33.97 -1.42 24.70
N THR A 404 34.56 -0.87 25.76
CA THR A 404 34.14 -1.02 27.15
C THR A 404 32.63 -0.80 27.30
N PRO A 405 31.93 -1.48 28.23
CA PRO A 405 30.50 -1.30 28.43
C PRO A 405 30.23 0.15 28.86
N THR A 406 29.75 0.97 27.94
CA THR A 406 29.29 2.33 28.24
C THR A 406 27.95 2.21 28.95
N ILE A 407 27.99 2.49 30.26
CA ILE A 407 26.84 2.56 31.17
C ILE A 407 25.83 3.57 30.59
N PRO A 408 24.58 3.19 30.30
CA PRO A 408 23.56 4.16 29.93
C PRO A 408 23.31 5.08 31.14
N THR A 409 23.57 6.38 30.95
CA THR A 409 23.41 7.40 31.98
C THR A 409 21.93 7.75 32.13
N TYR A 410 21.17 6.95 32.87
CA TYR A 410 19.83 7.33 33.32
C TYR A 410 19.80 7.48 34.85
N ILE A 411 18.97 8.39 35.34
CA ILE A 411 18.79 8.60 36.78
C ILE A 411 17.74 7.59 37.24
N PRO A 412 18.10 6.57 38.03
CA PRO A 412 17.12 5.62 38.53
C PRO A 412 16.09 6.36 39.40
N PRO A 413 14.78 6.14 39.18
CA PRO A 413 13.74 6.76 39.98
C PRO A 413 13.77 6.25 41.42
N ARG A 414 13.16 7.02 42.34
CA ARG A 414 13.09 6.64 43.76
C ARG A 414 12.35 5.30 43.92
N PRO A 415 12.91 4.30 44.63
CA PRO A 415 12.29 2.98 44.81
C PRO A 415 10.84 3.02 45.30
N ARG A 416 10.50 4.03 46.11
CA ARG A 416 9.14 4.29 46.60
C ARG A 416 8.08 4.44 45.50
N THR A 417 8.46 4.86 44.29
CA THR A 417 7.50 4.98 43.18
C THR A 417 6.99 3.63 42.67
N ALA A 418 7.72 2.54 42.91
CA ALA A 418 7.30 1.20 42.54
C ALA A 418 6.39 0.52 43.58
N PHE A 419 6.34 1.00 44.83
CA PHE A 419 5.65 0.29 45.92
C PHE A 419 4.15 0.09 45.65
N SER A 420 3.50 1.06 45.02
CA SER A 420 2.07 0.98 44.64
C SER A 420 1.77 -0.07 43.56
N SER A 421 2.79 -0.55 42.86
CA SER A 421 2.69 -1.55 41.80
C SER A 421 2.71 -2.97 42.34
N PHE A 422 3.32 -3.20 43.51
CA PHE A 422 3.56 -4.52 44.10
C PHE A 422 2.59 -4.90 45.23
N VAL A 423 1.53 -4.13 45.46
CA VAL A 423 0.63 -4.25 46.64
C VAL A 423 0.05 -5.65 46.83
N ASP A 424 -0.15 -6.42 45.75
CA ASP A 424 -0.73 -7.77 45.78
C ASP A 424 0.31 -8.90 45.58
N HIS A 425 1.62 -8.56 45.53
CA HIS A 425 2.71 -9.47 45.21
C HIS A 425 3.85 -9.41 46.24
N SER A 426 3.57 -9.85 47.48
CA SER A 426 4.50 -9.75 48.62
C SER A 426 5.87 -10.43 48.41
N ASN A 427 5.92 -11.60 47.78
CA ASN A 427 7.17 -12.35 47.53
C ASN A 427 8.10 -11.67 46.53
N ASP A 428 7.51 -11.19 45.43
CA ASP A 428 8.20 -10.45 44.39
C ASP A 428 8.64 -9.07 44.90
N PHE A 429 7.82 -8.43 45.73
CA PHE A 429 8.14 -7.16 46.37
C PHE A 429 9.34 -7.28 47.32
N ILE A 430 9.39 -8.31 48.15
CA ILE A 430 10.54 -8.60 49.01
C ILE A 430 11.81 -8.77 48.17
N THR A 431 11.73 -9.53 47.08
CA THR A 431 12.87 -9.76 46.18
C THR A 431 13.36 -8.46 45.54
N PHE A 432 12.43 -7.58 45.15
CA PHE A 432 12.74 -6.24 44.64
C PHE A 432 13.43 -5.37 45.70
N LEU A 433 12.90 -5.34 46.92
CA LEU A 433 13.46 -4.55 48.04
C LEU A 433 14.86 -5.04 48.44
N GLU A 434 15.07 -6.35 48.58
CA GLU A 434 16.38 -6.97 48.84
C GLU A 434 17.41 -6.57 47.76
N ALA A 435 17.02 -6.62 46.49
CA ALA A 435 17.88 -6.25 45.38
C ALA A 435 18.19 -4.74 45.31
N CYS A 436 17.25 -3.88 45.71
CA CYS A 436 17.48 -2.44 45.81
C CYS A 436 18.45 -2.10 46.96
N LEU A 437 18.36 -2.81 48.09
CA LEU A 437 19.25 -2.63 49.25
C LEU A 437 20.67 -3.17 49.01
N ALA A 438 20.84 -4.14 48.13
CA ALA A 438 22.15 -4.69 47.76
C ALA A 438 23.04 -3.71 46.96
N LYS A 439 22.54 -2.51 46.61
CA LYS A 439 23.28 -1.46 45.91
C LYS A 439 23.98 -0.53 46.91
N ASP A 440 25.27 -0.30 46.71
CA ASP A 440 26.09 0.54 47.62
C ASP A 440 25.77 2.05 47.56
N ASP A 441 25.10 2.51 46.49
CA ASP A 441 24.89 3.93 46.16
C ASP A 441 23.42 4.37 46.28
N VAL A 442 22.79 4.02 47.41
CA VAL A 442 21.39 4.41 47.74
C VAL A 442 21.40 5.59 48.70
N SER A 443 20.51 6.58 48.47
CA SER A 443 20.39 7.74 49.36
C SER A 443 19.93 7.32 50.76
N GLU A 444 20.42 7.98 51.81
CA GLU A 444 20.07 7.63 53.21
C GLU A 444 18.54 7.69 53.46
N SER A 445 17.81 8.60 52.81
CA SER A 445 16.34 8.64 52.90
C SER A 445 15.67 7.44 52.23
N ASP A 446 16.18 7.01 51.07
CA ASP A 446 15.62 5.84 50.37
C ASP A 446 15.98 4.54 51.10
N LYS A 447 17.15 4.48 51.76
CA LYS A 447 17.51 3.39 52.66
C LYS A 447 16.51 3.28 53.81
N VAL A 448 16.20 4.37 54.51
CA VAL A 448 15.22 4.35 55.62
C VAL A 448 13.87 3.78 55.15
N ASP A 449 13.36 4.27 54.01
CA ASP A 449 12.09 3.84 53.44
C ASP A 449 12.14 2.34 53.04
N LEU A 450 13.19 1.90 52.34
CA LEU A 450 13.38 0.49 51.93
C LEU A 450 13.52 -0.46 53.13
N TYR A 451 14.33 -0.09 54.13
CA TYR A 451 14.53 -0.90 55.33
C TYR A 451 13.25 -1.00 56.17
N THR A 452 12.50 0.11 56.30
CA THR A 452 11.24 0.13 57.04
C THR A 452 10.18 -0.74 56.36
N THR A 453 10.01 -0.62 55.03
CA THR A 453 9.04 -1.43 54.30
C THR A 453 9.45 -2.89 54.17
N LEU A 454 10.74 -3.20 54.03
CA LEU A 454 11.21 -4.58 54.02
C LEU A 454 10.96 -5.25 55.38
N PHE A 455 11.21 -4.54 56.48
CA PHE A 455 10.91 -5.02 57.82
C PHE A 455 9.41 -5.25 58.03
N GLU A 456 8.56 -4.31 57.59
CA GLU A 456 7.10 -4.47 57.63
C GLU A 456 6.62 -5.68 56.82
N MET A 457 7.18 -5.90 55.62
CA MET A 457 6.81 -7.03 54.77
C MET A 457 7.27 -8.38 55.32
N TYR A 458 8.48 -8.47 55.92
CA TYR A 458 8.91 -9.69 56.60
C TYR A 458 8.00 -10.05 57.77
N LEU A 459 7.59 -9.04 58.56
CA LEU A 459 6.68 -9.24 59.68
C LEU A 459 5.26 -9.61 59.22
N HIS A 460 4.77 -8.98 58.15
CA HIS A 460 3.47 -9.32 57.56
C HIS A 460 3.46 -10.78 57.11
N LYS A 461 4.49 -11.19 56.37
CA LYS A 461 4.60 -12.56 55.85
C LYS A 461 4.80 -13.60 56.94
N ALA A 462 5.59 -13.29 57.97
CA ALA A 462 5.73 -14.14 59.15
C ALA A 462 4.40 -14.35 59.91
N ASN A 463 3.45 -13.42 59.77
CA ASN A 463 2.12 -13.54 60.40
C ASN A 463 1.09 -14.24 59.50
N GLU A 464 1.36 -14.37 58.19
CA GLU A 464 0.53 -15.10 57.21
C GLU A 464 0.91 -16.58 57.10
N ASP A 465 2.20 -16.94 57.21
CA ASP A 465 2.70 -18.32 57.04
C ASP A 465 2.68 -19.13 58.35
N ASP A 466 2.14 -20.36 58.32
CA ASP A 466 2.08 -21.26 59.48
C ASP A 466 3.39 -22.08 59.65
N GLY A 467 4.22 -21.68 60.62
CA GLY A 467 5.23 -22.53 61.25
C GLY A 467 6.66 -22.42 60.71
N HIS A 468 7.02 -23.20 59.70
CA HIS A 468 8.44 -23.35 59.29
C HIS A 468 8.97 -22.12 58.53
N ASP A 469 8.16 -21.54 57.64
CA ASP A 469 8.55 -20.36 56.88
C ASP A 469 8.54 -19.10 57.78
N ARG A 470 7.71 -19.10 58.82
CA ARG A 470 7.64 -18.01 59.81
C ARG A 470 8.95 -17.81 60.56
N GLU A 471 9.58 -18.88 61.04
CA GLU A 471 10.88 -18.78 61.72
C GLU A 471 11.98 -18.24 60.80
N GLU A 472 11.93 -18.57 59.49
CA GLU A 472 12.86 -18.04 58.50
C GLU A 472 12.66 -16.54 58.24
N TRP A 473 11.41 -16.07 58.12
CA TRP A 473 11.10 -14.65 57.96
C TRP A 473 11.41 -13.85 59.22
N GLU A 474 11.14 -14.38 60.40
CA GLU A 474 11.52 -13.79 61.70
C GLU A 474 13.04 -13.73 61.86
N ALA A 475 13.78 -14.75 61.42
CA ALA A 475 15.24 -14.74 61.40
C ALA A 475 15.79 -13.68 60.43
N LYS A 476 15.24 -13.55 59.22
CA LYS A 476 15.61 -12.50 58.27
C LYS A 476 15.33 -11.10 58.84
N ALA A 477 14.17 -10.90 59.44
CA ALA A 477 13.81 -9.66 60.12
C ALA A 477 14.78 -9.33 61.27
N LYS A 478 15.22 -10.34 62.02
CA LYS A 478 16.23 -10.20 63.08
C LYS A 478 17.60 -9.80 62.52
N THR A 479 18.07 -10.47 61.46
CA THR A 479 19.36 -10.12 60.83
C THR A 479 19.39 -8.69 60.29
N LEU A 480 18.24 -8.17 59.86
CA LEU A 480 18.07 -6.80 59.37
C LEU A 480 18.23 -5.76 60.50
N ILE A 481 17.97 -6.14 61.76
CA ILE A 481 18.10 -5.29 62.97
C ILE A 481 19.42 -5.56 63.74
N GLU A 482 20.18 -6.59 63.38
CA GLU A 482 21.48 -6.90 64.03
C GLU A 482 22.65 -6.05 63.50
N GLY A 483 22.50 -5.36 62.37
CA GLY A 483 23.52 -4.49 61.78
C GLY A 483 23.89 -3.29 62.67
N LYS A 484 25.15 -2.85 62.67
CA LYS A 484 25.61 -1.71 63.50
C LYS A 484 25.33 -0.31 62.90
N ASP A 485 24.91 -0.24 61.64
CA ASP A 485 24.53 1.00 60.93
C ASP A 485 23.11 0.83 60.36
N ILE A 486 22.11 0.86 61.23
CA ILE A 486 20.71 0.73 60.82
C ILE A 486 20.11 2.14 60.68
N PRO A 487 19.70 2.57 59.48
CA PRO A 487 19.10 3.88 59.27
C PRO A 487 17.62 3.95 59.70
N ILE A 488 17.08 2.91 60.34
CA ILE A 488 15.69 2.86 60.79
C ILE A 488 15.56 3.57 62.15
N ASP A 489 14.55 4.43 62.27
CA ASP A 489 14.16 5.00 63.56
C ASP A 489 13.74 3.89 64.53
N THR A 490 14.43 3.80 65.67
CA THR A 490 14.15 2.85 66.76
C THR A 490 12.68 2.84 67.17
N SER A 491 11.99 3.98 67.02
CA SER A 491 10.57 4.15 67.33
C SER A 491 9.67 3.37 66.36
N ASN A 492 10.01 3.38 65.07
CA ASN A 492 9.26 2.66 64.02
C ASN A 492 9.46 1.15 64.13
N VAL A 493 10.69 0.70 64.42
CA VAL A 493 10.98 -0.73 64.63
C VAL A 493 10.20 -1.26 65.84
N LEU A 494 10.16 -0.52 66.95
CA LEU A 494 9.40 -0.90 68.14
C LEU A 494 7.90 -0.95 67.87
N LEU A 495 7.36 0.01 67.12
CA LEU A 495 5.94 0.08 66.79
C LEU A 495 5.54 -1.10 65.88
N LEU A 496 6.30 -1.35 64.81
CA LEU A 496 6.06 -2.47 63.90
C LEU A 496 6.22 -3.83 64.60
N SER A 497 7.25 -3.99 65.44
CA SER A 497 7.46 -5.21 66.24
C SER A 497 6.30 -5.46 67.22
N HIS A 498 5.76 -4.40 67.84
CA HIS A 498 4.62 -4.51 68.75
C HIS A 498 3.32 -4.83 68.00
N LEU A 499 3.10 -4.26 66.81
CA LEU A 499 1.93 -4.56 65.99
C LEU A 499 1.95 -6.00 65.46
N ALA A 500 3.13 -6.54 65.16
CA ALA A 500 3.30 -7.91 64.64
C ALA A 500 3.51 -8.98 65.75
N ASN A 501 3.44 -8.63 67.04
CA ASN A 501 3.75 -9.52 68.18
C ASN A 501 5.16 -10.16 68.13
N PHE A 502 6.13 -9.49 67.51
CA PHE A 502 7.51 -9.97 67.36
C PHE A 502 8.34 -9.60 68.61
N LYS A 503 8.42 -10.53 69.57
CA LYS A 503 9.08 -10.29 70.86
C LYS A 503 10.58 -10.11 70.72
N ASP A 504 11.23 -10.88 69.86
CA ASP A 504 12.69 -10.87 69.70
C ASP A 504 13.21 -9.54 69.16
N GLY A 505 12.51 -8.92 68.19
CA GLY A 505 12.87 -7.58 67.68
C GLY A 505 12.71 -6.49 68.74
N SER A 506 11.68 -6.58 69.59
CA SER A 506 11.48 -5.61 70.68
C SER A 506 12.57 -5.69 71.76
N ILE A 507 13.16 -6.88 71.98
CA ILE A 507 14.25 -7.10 72.93
C ILE A 507 15.56 -6.57 72.33
N LEU A 508 15.84 -6.90 71.07
CA LEU A 508 17.09 -6.51 70.39
C LEU A 508 17.23 -4.99 70.26
N VAL A 509 16.13 -4.29 69.93
CA VAL A 509 16.12 -2.81 69.85
C VAL A 509 16.25 -2.18 71.23
N ARG A 510 15.65 -2.75 72.28
CA ARG A 510 15.84 -2.27 73.66
C ARG A 510 17.28 -2.44 74.13
N GLU A 511 17.90 -3.57 73.82
CA GLU A 511 19.31 -3.83 74.12
C GLU A 511 20.26 -2.89 73.36
N GLN A 512 20.00 -2.59 72.08
CA GLN A 512 20.78 -1.62 71.30
C GLN A 512 20.57 -0.16 71.73
N ALA A 513 19.35 0.21 72.15
CA ALA A 513 19.03 1.53 72.65
C ALA A 513 19.46 1.77 74.11
N GLY A 514 19.96 0.73 74.80
CA GLY A 514 20.41 0.80 76.19
C GLY A 514 19.28 1.04 77.20
N LEU A 515 18.06 0.60 76.87
CA LEU A 515 16.83 0.78 77.67
C LEU A 515 16.49 -0.43 78.54
#